data_AF-A0A816F5F6-F1
#
_entry.id   AF-A0A816F5F6-F1
#
_cell.length_a   1.000
_cell.length_b   1.000
_cell.length_c   1.000
_cell.angle_alpha   90.00
_cell.angle_beta   90.00
_cell.angle_gamma   90.00
#
_symmetry.space_group_name_H-M   'P 1'
#
loop_
_entity.id
_entity.type
_entity.pdbx_description
1 polymer ?
#
loop_
_entity_poly.entity_id
_entity_poly.type
_entity_poly.pdbx_seq_one_letter_code
_entity_poly.pdbx_strand_id
1 'polypeptide(L)'
;MPTRPPNPSPFLKANKCSRLFLEWVSPLISKCRKQGTLDVNDLYEPLPDCEASTLTDKLEENWFVETKRNPDRPSLIRATLRTVRWKPLVNSLIFIPSELLKISQPLLLTFLMRFFEPCSMMPAWHAWLLAMGTICVAFCSSVILNYVSLV
;
A
#
# COMPACT_ATOMS: atom_id res chain seq x y z
N MET A 1 -24.68 -4.46 -20.02
CA MET A 1 -23.28 -4.21 -19.62
C MET A 1 -23.32 -3.35 -18.36
N PRO A 2 -22.54 -3.63 -17.30
CA PRO A 2 -22.51 -2.72 -16.16
C PRO A 2 -22.05 -1.34 -16.63
N THR A 3 -22.85 -0.33 -16.32
CA THR A 3 -22.58 1.07 -16.69
C THR A 3 -21.43 1.61 -15.85
N ARG A 4 -20.56 2.41 -16.47
CA ARG A 4 -19.45 3.09 -15.78
C ARG A 4 -20.02 3.87 -14.59
N PRO A 5 -19.46 3.73 -13.38
CA PRO A 5 -19.92 4.50 -12.23
C PRO A 5 -19.77 6.01 -12.52
N PRO A 6 -20.76 6.85 -12.19
CA PRO A 6 -20.74 8.26 -12.57
C PRO A 6 -19.89 9.14 -11.64
N ASN A 7 -19.46 8.61 -10.48
CA ASN A 7 -18.86 9.41 -9.42
C ASN A 7 -17.32 9.41 -9.51
N PRO A 8 -16.67 10.57 -9.64
CA PRO A 8 -15.20 10.63 -9.65
C PRO A 8 -14.64 10.23 -8.29
N SER A 9 -13.51 9.51 -8.30
CA SER A 9 -12.88 9.05 -7.07
C SER A 9 -12.40 10.21 -6.18
N PRO A 10 -12.84 10.29 -4.91
CA PRO A 10 -12.38 11.31 -3.97
C PRO A 10 -10.88 11.18 -3.67
N PHE A 11 -10.27 10.05 -4.01
CA PHE A 11 -8.82 9.86 -3.98
C PHE A 11 -8.05 10.96 -4.74
N LEU A 12 -8.56 11.38 -5.90
CA LEU A 12 -7.90 12.39 -6.75
C LEU A 12 -7.82 13.76 -6.06
N LYS A 13 -8.86 14.10 -5.28
CA LYS A 13 -8.97 15.37 -4.55
C LYS A 13 -8.42 15.30 -3.12
N ALA A 14 -8.18 14.10 -2.59
CA ALA A 14 -7.75 13.90 -1.21
C ALA A 14 -6.31 14.38 -0.97
N ASN A 15 -6.09 15.03 0.18
CA ASN A 15 -4.76 15.41 0.67
C ASN A 15 -3.91 14.17 1.01
N LYS A 16 -2.57 14.33 1.04
CA LYS A 16 -1.65 13.21 1.34
C LYS A 16 -1.97 12.49 2.65
N CYS A 17 -2.32 13.23 3.72
CA CYS A 17 -2.73 12.64 5.00
C CYS A 17 -4.02 11.82 4.86
N SER A 18 -5.02 12.35 4.16
CA SER A 18 -6.31 11.66 3.95
C SER A 18 -6.13 10.38 3.12
N ARG A 19 -5.20 10.38 2.16
CA ARG A 19 -4.80 9.16 1.42
C ARG A 19 -4.13 8.15 2.35
N LEU A 20 -3.15 8.58 3.14
CA LEU A 20 -2.37 7.74 4.04
C LEU A 20 -3.23 7.02 5.10
N PHE A 21 -4.21 7.74 5.66
CA PHE A 21 -5.13 7.19 6.67
C PHE A 21 -6.40 6.58 6.08
N LEU A 22 -6.48 6.43 4.75
CA LEU A 22 -7.65 5.90 4.03
C LEU A 22 -8.97 6.63 4.35
N GLU A 23 -8.88 7.87 4.83
CA GLU A 23 -10.03 8.67 5.25
C GLU A 23 -10.94 8.98 4.05
N TRP A 24 -10.39 9.06 2.84
CA TRP A 24 -11.13 9.23 1.60
C TRP A 24 -12.18 8.12 1.34
N VAL A 25 -12.02 6.93 1.93
CA VAL A 25 -12.96 5.79 1.81
C VAL A 25 -14.12 5.90 2.82
N SER A 26 -13.94 6.65 3.91
CA SER A 26 -14.93 6.85 4.98
C SER A 26 -16.36 7.15 4.49
N PRO A 27 -16.61 8.05 3.51
CA PRO A 27 -17.97 8.29 3.01
C PRO A 27 -18.61 7.06 2.38
N LEU A 28 -17.84 6.22 1.68
CA LEU A 28 -18.33 4.98 1.06
C LEU A 28 -18.72 3.95 2.13
N ILE A 29 -17.89 3.79 3.16
CA ILE A 29 -18.17 2.89 4.30
C ILE A 29 -19.42 3.36 5.05
N SER A 30 -19.56 4.67 5.27
CA SER A 30 -20.74 5.25 5.90
C SER A 30 -22.02 4.98 5.10
N LYS A 31 -21.96 5.10 3.77
CA LYS A 31 -23.07 4.80 2.87
C LYS A 31 -23.45 3.32 2.91
N CYS A 32 -22.45 2.43 2.82
CA CYS A 32 -22.63 0.99 2.95
C CYS A 32 -23.33 0.62 4.28
N ARG A 33 -22.88 1.19 5.41
CA ARG A 33 -23.51 0.95 6.72
C ARG A 33 -24.95 1.42 6.81
N LYS A 34 -25.31 2.52 6.13
CA LYS A 34 -26.68 3.06 6.15
C LYS A 34 -27.64 2.29 5.24
N GLN A 35 -27.16 1.84 4.08
CA GLN A 35 -28.00 1.23 3.04
C GLN A 35 -27.98 -0.31 3.05
N GLY A 36 -26.98 -0.94 3.69
CA GLY A 36 -26.85 -2.39 3.79
C GLY A 36 -26.28 -3.06 2.53
N THR A 37 -26.54 -2.51 1.34
CA THR A 37 -26.00 -2.98 0.06
C THR A 37 -25.52 -1.81 -0.79
N LEU A 38 -24.39 -1.99 -1.48
CA LEU A 38 -23.87 -1.02 -2.46
C LEU A 38 -24.25 -1.46 -3.87
N ASP A 39 -24.77 -0.54 -4.68
CA ASP A 39 -24.95 -0.75 -6.11
C ASP A 39 -23.71 -0.26 -6.90
N VAL A 40 -23.56 -0.69 -8.15
CA VAL A 40 -22.47 -0.28 -9.05
C VAL A 40 -22.46 1.25 -9.23
N ASN A 41 -23.63 1.87 -9.21
CA ASN A 41 -23.79 3.33 -9.32
C ASN A 41 -23.25 4.08 -8.10
N ASP A 42 -23.11 3.41 -6.95
CA ASP A 42 -22.58 3.99 -5.72
C ASP A 42 -21.06 3.93 -5.62
N LEU A 43 -20.42 3.14 -6.49
CA LEU A 43 -18.96 3.00 -6.55
C LEU A 43 -18.34 4.22 -7.23
N TYR A 44 -17.05 4.40 -6.95
CA TYR A 44 -16.24 5.43 -7.60
C TYR A 44 -15.62 4.93 -8.89
N GLU A 45 -15.37 5.84 -9.82
CA GLU A 45 -14.56 5.55 -11.00
C GLU A 45 -13.15 5.08 -10.61
N PRO A 46 -12.58 4.11 -11.37
CA PRO A 46 -11.19 3.74 -11.20
C PRO A 46 -10.28 4.94 -11.44
N LEU A 47 -9.11 4.94 -10.80
CA LEU A 47 -8.09 5.93 -11.09
C LEU A 47 -7.66 5.81 -12.56
N PRO A 48 -7.36 6.93 -13.24
CA PRO A 48 -6.90 6.91 -14.63
C PRO A 48 -5.62 6.06 -14.81
N ASP A 49 -4.75 6.03 -13.81
CA ASP A 49 -3.54 5.19 -13.81
C ASP A 49 -3.81 3.70 -13.64
N CYS A 50 -4.97 3.32 -13.08
CA CYS A 50 -5.40 1.94 -12.89
C CYS A 50 -6.41 1.50 -13.95
N GLU A 51 -6.74 2.37 -14.90
CA GLU A 51 -7.68 2.06 -15.96
C GLU A 51 -7.03 1.06 -16.94
N ALA A 52 -7.78 0.01 -17.27
CA ALA A 52 -7.28 -1.07 -18.14
C ALA A 52 -6.91 -0.55 -19.53
N SER A 53 -7.68 0.39 -20.09
CA SER A 53 -7.37 1.06 -21.37
C SER A 53 -5.99 1.73 -21.32
N THR A 54 -5.77 2.60 -20.34
CA THR A 54 -4.51 3.31 -20.14
C THR A 54 -3.32 2.37 -19.97
N LEU A 55 -3.48 1.25 -19.25
CA LEU A 55 -2.42 0.27 -19.07
C LEU A 55 -2.13 -0.52 -20.36
N THR A 56 -3.17 -0.92 -21.07
CA THR A 56 -3.07 -1.65 -22.34
C THR A 56 -2.43 -0.81 -23.43
N ASP A 57 -2.81 0.46 -23.56
CA ASP A 57 -2.24 1.38 -24.56
C ASP A 57 -0.73 1.55 -24.33
N LYS A 58 -0.30 1.73 -23.07
CA LYS A 58 1.12 1.82 -22.70
C LYS A 58 1.86 0.51 -22.97
N LEU A 59 1.22 -0.64 -22.72
CA LEU A 59 1.81 -1.94 -22.99
C LEU A 59 1.98 -2.17 -24.49
N GLU A 60 0.96 -1.82 -25.28
CA GLU A 60 0.95 -1.94 -26.73
C GLU A 60 2.04 -1.07 -27.37
N GLU A 61 2.19 0.19 -26.93
CA GLU A 61 3.28 1.07 -27.36
C GLU A 61 4.65 0.44 -27.07
N ASN A 62 4.87 -0.05 -25.84
CA ASN A 62 6.13 -0.68 -25.47
C ASN A 62 6.38 -2.00 -26.20
N TRP A 63 5.32 -2.73 -26.55
CA TRP A 63 5.38 -3.95 -27.35
C TRP A 63 5.81 -3.66 -28.79
N PHE A 64 5.27 -2.61 -29.42
CA PHE A 64 5.72 -2.16 -30.74
C PHE A 64 7.19 -1.71 -30.74
N VAL A 65 7.65 -1.07 -29.66
CA VAL A 65 9.06 -0.71 -29.52
C VAL A 65 9.95 -1.95 -29.39
N GLU A 66 9.55 -2.95 -28.59
CA GLU A 66 10.33 -4.17 -28.38
C GLU A 66 10.42 -5.02 -29.67
N THR A 67 9.31 -5.14 -30.41
CA THR A 67 9.27 -5.87 -31.69
C THR A 67 10.14 -5.22 -32.76
N LYS A 68 10.21 -3.88 -32.80
CA LYS A 68 11.13 -3.16 -33.70
C LYS A 68 12.59 -3.29 -33.29
N ARG A 69 12.87 -3.32 -31.98
CA ARG A 69 14.26 -3.34 -31.45
C ARG A 69 14.88 -4.72 -31.47
N ASN A 70 14.10 -5.77 -31.21
CA ASN A 70 14.53 -7.17 -31.16
C ASN A 70 13.63 -8.03 -32.05
N PRO A 71 13.69 -7.86 -33.39
CA PRO A 71 12.80 -8.57 -34.32
C PRO A 71 12.97 -10.10 -34.23
N ASP A 72 14.19 -10.58 -33.96
CA ASP A 72 14.47 -12.02 -33.93
C ASP A 72 13.93 -12.71 -32.66
N ARG A 73 13.83 -11.98 -31.54
CA ARG A 73 13.38 -12.51 -30.22
C ARG A 73 12.73 -11.43 -29.35
N PRO A 74 11.51 -10.96 -29.71
CA PRO A 74 10.76 -10.05 -28.87
C PRO A 74 10.36 -10.74 -27.56
N SER A 75 10.43 -10.02 -26.44
CA SER A 75 10.09 -10.56 -25.11
C SER A 75 9.00 -9.72 -24.46
N LEU A 76 7.86 -10.35 -24.21
CA LEU A 76 6.72 -9.70 -23.59
C LEU A 76 7.03 -9.26 -22.15
N ILE A 77 7.83 -10.06 -21.42
CA ILE A 77 8.31 -9.71 -20.07
C ILE A 77 9.10 -8.39 -20.10
N ARG A 78 9.97 -8.17 -21.09
CA ARG A 78 10.73 -6.92 -21.23
C ARG A 78 9.82 -5.72 -21.52
N ALA A 79 8.82 -5.89 -22.38
CA ALA A 79 7.82 -4.85 -22.66
C ALA A 79 6.98 -4.51 -21.42
N THR A 80 6.55 -5.52 -20.66
CA THR A 80 5.78 -5.33 -19.42
C THR A 80 6.61 -4.63 -18.35
N LEU A 81 7.87 -5.05 -18.13
CA LEU A 81 8.78 -4.37 -17.19
C LEU A 81 9.00 -2.90 -17.58
N ARG A 82 9.06 -2.59 -18.87
CA ARG A 82 9.17 -1.22 -19.37
C ARG A 82 7.91 -0.40 -19.17
N THR A 83 6.74 -1.03 -19.21
CA THR A 83 5.43 -0.41 -18.97
C THR A 83 5.26 0.00 -17.51
N VAL A 84 5.62 -0.89 -16.58
CA VAL A 84 5.50 -0.63 -15.13
C VAL A 84 6.68 0.21 -14.59
N ARG A 85 7.82 0.25 -15.30
CA ARG A 85 9.03 1.05 -14.98
C ARG A 85 9.54 0.78 -13.55
N TRP A 86 9.86 1.85 -12.82
CA TRP A 86 10.53 1.84 -11.51
C TRP A 86 9.57 1.62 -10.34
N LYS A 87 8.25 1.66 -10.55
CA LYS A 87 7.24 1.53 -9.47
C LYS A 87 7.44 0.29 -8.59
N PRO A 88 7.55 -0.95 -9.13
CA PRO A 88 7.73 -2.15 -8.31
C PRO A 88 9.09 -2.19 -7.60
N LEU A 89 10.13 -1.60 -8.20
CA LEU A 89 11.45 -1.52 -7.57
C LEU A 89 11.43 -0.58 -6.36
N VAL A 90 10.86 0.63 -6.51
CA VAL A 90 10.72 1.58 -5.40
C VAL A 90 9.84 0.99 -4.29
N ASN A 91 8.74 0.34 -4.68
CA ASN A 91 7.85 -0.30 -3.73
C ASN A 91 8.54 -1.42 -2.94
N SER A 92 9.30 -2.27 -3.63
CA SER A 92 10.06 -3.35 -2.99
C SER A 92 11.12 -2.82 -2.03
N LEU A 93 11.81 -1.73 -2.40
CA LEU A 93 12.83 -1.10 -1.56
C LEU A 93 12.26 -0.57 -0.23
N ILE A 94 11.02 -0.08 -0.23
CA ILE A 94 10.33 0.41 0.98
C ILE A 94 9.69 -0.74 1.75
N PHE A 95 9.21 -1.77 1.05
CA PHE A 95 8.52 -2.91 1.65
C PHE A 95 9.47 -3.80 2.49
N ILE A 96 10.65 -4.13 1.98
CA ILE A 96 11.62 -5.01 2.68
C ILE A 96 11.94 -4.55 4.11
N PRO A 97 12.35 -3.28 4.37
CA PRO A 97 12.63 -2.83 5.73
C PRO A 97 11.38 -2.79 6.61
N SER A 98 10.19 -2.59 6.03
CA SER A 98 8.94 -2.61 6.77
C SER A 98 8.62 -3.99 7.36
N GLU A 99 9.01 -5.07 6.66
CA GLU A 99 8.88 -6.44 7.15
C GLU A 99 9.88 -6.73 8.28
N LEU A 100 11.11 -6.22 8.17
CA LEU A 100 12.10 -6.33 9.26
C LEU A 100 11.61 -5.64 10.55
N LEU A 101 10.94 -4.49 10.42
CA LEU A 101 10.32 -3.79 11.55
C LEU A 101 9.18 -4.59 12.19
N LYS A 102 8.42 -5.38 11.43
CA LYS A 102 7.39 -6.26 12.00
C LYS A 102 8.01 -7.40 12.79
N ILE A 103 9.13 -7.94 12.32
CA ILE A 103 9.87 -9.01 13.02
C ILE A 103 10.50 -8.49 14.32
N SER A 104 10.86 -7.20 14.41
CA SER A 104 11.43 -6.64 15.65
C SER A 104 10.40 -6.43 16.77
N GLN A 105 9.11 -6.31 16.46
CA GLN A 105 8.04 -6.16 17.44
C GLN A 105 7.97 -7.30 18.48
N PRO A 106 7.93 -8.59 18.10
CA PRO A 106 7.92 -9.69 19.08
C PRO A 106 9.23 -9.78 19.87
N LEU A 107 10.36 -9.35 19.31
CA LEU A 107 11.63 -9.30 20.05
C LEU A 107 11.58 -8.24 21.17
N LEU A 108 11.12 -7.03 20.84
CA LEU A 108 10.91 -5.97 21.83
C LEU A 108 9.90 -6.37 22.91
N LEU A 109 8.82 -7.05 22.52
CA LEU A 109 7.85 -7.60 23.47
C LEU A 109 8.47 -8.67 24.37
N THR A 110 9.34 -9.52 23.83
CA THR A 110 10.08 -10.54 24.62
C THR A 110 10.99 -9.88 25.65
N PHE A 111 11.67 -8.78 25.30
CA PHE A 111 12.46 -8.01 26.27
C PHE A 111 11.59 -7.34 27.33
N LEU A 112 10.41 -6.85 26.96
CA LEU A 112 9.45 -6.29 27.91
C LEU A 112 8.92 -7.36 28.87
N MET A 113 8.67 -8.59 28.41
CA MET A 113 8.25 -9.70 29.27
C MET A 113 9.26 -10.02 30.37
N ARG A 114 10.57 -9.92 30.07
CA ARG A 114 11.63 -10.13 31.07
C ARG A 114 11.60 -9.14 32.24
N PHE A 115 11.02 -7.93 32.04
CA PHE A 115 10.83 -6.99 33.14
C PHE A 115 9.91 -7.55 34.24
N PHE A 116 8.92 -8.38 33.87
CA PHE A 116 7.96 -8.98 34.78
C PHE A 116 8.47 -10.26 35.48
N GLU A 117 9.70 -10.71 35.19
CA GLU A 117 10.27 -11.87 35.88
C GLU A 117 10.67 -11.52 37.34
N PRO A 118 10.51 -12.45 38.29
CA PRO A 118 10.73 -12.19 39.73
C PRO A 118 12.14 -11.70 40.11
N CYS A 119 13.14 -11.94 39.25
CA CYS A 119 14.54 -11.57 39.45
C CYS A 119 15.03 -10.47 38.50
N SER A 120 14.11 -9.70 37.93
CA SER A 120 14.43 -8.59 37.02
C SER A 120 15.12 -7.43 37.76
N MET A 121 16.36 -7.11 37.36
CA MET A 121 17.07 -5.89 37.78
C MET A 121 16.80 -4.70 36.84
N MET A 122 15.81 -4.82 35.96
CA MET A 122 15.57 -3.82 34.91
C MET A 122 14.88 -2.58 35.50
N PRO A 123 15.43 -1.37 35.31
CA PRO A 123 14.80 -0.14 35.78
C PRO A 123 13.46 0.14 35.09
N ALA A 124 12.49 0.72 35.81
CA ALA A 124 11.16 1.03 35.27
C ALA A 124 11.20 1.91 34.00
N TRP A 125 12.14 2.86 33.90
CA TRP A 125 12.26 3.72 32.73
C TRP A 125 12.64 2.95 31.44
N HIS A 126 13.44 1.88 31.56
CA HIS A 126 13.77 1.03 30.41
C HIS A 126 12.54 0.29 29.91
N ALA A 127 11.69 -0.20 30.82
CA ALA A 127 10.43 -0.87 30.45
C ALA A 127 9.47 0.08 29.73
N TRP A 128 9.30 1.32 30.23
CA TRP A 128 8.52 2.35 29.55
C TRP A 128 9.07 2.69 28.16
N LEU A 129 10.40 2.78 28.03
CA LEU A 129 11.05 3.04 26.74
C LEU A 129 10.84 1.89 25.74
N LEU A 130 10.93 0.64 26.21
CA LEU A 130 10.63 -0.55 25.39
C LEU A 130 9.17 -0.57 24.95
N ALA A 131 8.23 -0.27 25.84
CA ALA A 131 6.80 -0.21 25.53
C ALA A 131 6.45 0.94 24.55
N MET A 132 7.05 2.11 24.72
CA MET A 132 6.91 3.20 23.73
C MET A 132 7.52 2.81 22.39
N GLY A 133 8.66 2.13 22.41
CA GLY A 133 9.33 1.61 21.22
C GLY A 133 8.46 0.62 20.44
N THR A 134 7.80 -0.34 21.10
CA THR A 134 6.90 -1.30 20.42
C THR A 134 5.73 -0.60 19.75
N ILE A 135 5.09 0.36 20.43
CA ILE A 135 3.98 1.15 19.88
C ILE A 135 4.43 1.98 18.68
N CYS A 136 5.57 2.66 18.78
CA CYS A 136 6.13 3.44 17.69
C CYS A 136 6.47 2.57 16.47
N VAL A 137 7.11 1.41 16.67
CA VAL A 137 7.44 0.48 15.58
C VAL A 137 6.17 -0.05 14.92
N ALA A 138 5.14 -0.37 15.70
CA ALA A 138 3.83 -0.79 15.17
C ALA A 138 3.19 0.32 14.32
N PHE A 139 3.12 1.54 14.84
CA PHE A 139 2.56 2.69 14.12
C PHE A 139 3.32 2.98 12.81
N CYS A 140 4.66 3.02 12.86
CA CYS A 140 5.50 3.24 11.68
C CYS A 140 5.29 2.14 10.63
N SER A 141 5.23 0.87 11.04
CA SER A 141 4.99 -0.24 10.12
C SER A 141 3.62 -0.12 9.43
N SER A 142 2.57 0.23 10.17
CA SER A 142 1.24 0.47 9.59
C SER A 142 1.22 1.63 8.61
N VAL A 143 1.90 2.74 8.93
CA VAL A 143 2.01 3.90 8.05
C VAL A 143 2.74 3.55 6.75
N ILE A 144 3.86 2.81 6.85
CA ILE A 144 4.65 2.39 5.68
C ILE A 144 3.83 1.45 4.79
N LEU A 145 3.10 0.49 5.36
CA LEU A 145 2.26 -0.42 4.58
C LEU A 145 1.16 0.32 3.81
N ASN A 146 0.50 1.28 4.45
CA ASN A 146 -0.49 2.13 3.79
C ASN A 146 0.14 2.98 2.69
N TYR A 147 1.34 3.54 2.92
CA TYR A 147 2.06 4.31 1.91
C TYR A 147 2.44 3.46 0.68
N VAL A 148 2.99 2.26 0.90
CA VAL A 148 3.31 1.27 -0.16
C VAL A 148 2.07 0.91 -0.97
N SER A 149 0.91 0.76 -0.34
CA SER A 149 -0.34 0.42 -1.03
C SER A 149 -0.92 1.57 -1.88
N LEU A 150 -0.44 2.80 -1.68
CA LEU A 150 -0.89 4.00 -2.38
C LEU A 150 -0.03 4.38 -3.60
N VAL A 151 1.14 3.76 -3.76
CA VAL A 151 2.17 4.07 -4.78
C VAL A 151 2.16 3.04 -5.91
#